data_AF-A0AA46L0L3-F1
#
_entry.id   AF-A0AA46L0L3-F1
#
_cell.length_a   1.000
_cell.length_b   1.000
_cell.length_c   1.000
_cell.angle_alpha   90.00
_cell.angle_beta   90.00
_cell.angle_gamma   90.00
#
_symmetry.space_group_name_H-M   'P 1'
#
loop_
_entity.id
_entity.type
_entity.pdbx_description
1 polymer ?
#
loop_
_entity_poly.entity_id
_entity_poly.type
_entity_poly.pdbx_seq_one_letter_code
_entity_poly.pdbx_strand_id
1 'polypeptide(L)'
;MRTLVTPENMEIFRTLVITVGSILALKTYVAGQKQRKLENSLKMLDLFHSNLRDSDIDNWISIFQASSEPAGAKPKHFVNKQGLQIPLSDLFSEGPSDKGATERITGQIDLLCHHMLKGTIDISIVYSNIGQLMSTIHFWYKDSGFLKQYYPDFEKFMRKNRRALDKMPTKTICYCE
;
A
#
# COMPACT_ATOMS: atom_id res chain seq x y z
N MET A 1 25.72 62.02 -15.46
CA MET A 1 24.96 60.77 -15.24
C MET A 1 25.50 59.71 -16.19
N ARG A 2 26.43 58.86 -15.74
CA ARG A 2 26.89 57.71 -16.53
C ARG A 2 25.77 56.67 -16.54
N THR A 3 25.42 56.21 -17.73
CA THR A 3 24.45 55.15 -17.99
C THR A 3 24.84 53.89 -17.20
N LEU A 4 24.10 53.60 -16.12
CA LEU A 4 24.28 52.41 -15.27
C LEU A 4 23.94 51.08 -15.98
N VAL A 5 23.57 51.14 -17.25
CA VAL A 5 23.17 50.02 -18.08
C VAL A 5 24.21 49.85 -19.18
N THR A 6 25.32 49.21 -18.85
CA THR A 6 26.23 48.64 -19.86
C THR A 6 25.60 47.35 -20.40
N PRO A 7 25.85 46.98 -21.67
CA PRO A 7 25.33 45.73 -22.25
C PRO A 7 25.73 44.50 -21.43
N GLU A 8 26.92 44.49 -20.85
CA GLU A 8 27.40 43.46 -19.92
C GLU A 8 26.52 43.33 -18.66
N ASN A 9 26.13 44.45 -18.03
CA ASN A 9 25.23 44.43 -16.88
C ASN A 9 23.83 43.88 -17.23
N MET A 10 23.35 44.11 -18.45
CA MET A 10 22.07 43.55 -18.92
C MET A 10 22.14 42.04 -19.15
N GLU A 11 23.25 41.52 -19.67
CA GLU A 11 23.44 40.08 -19.86
C GLU A 11 23.54 39.34 -18.52
N ILE A 12 24.25 39.92 -17.55
CA ILE A 12 24.32 39.38 -16.18
C ILE A 12 22.92 39.35 -15.55
N PHE A 13 22.17 40.45 -15.66
CA PHE A 13 20.81 40.52 -15.13
C PHE A 13 19.87 39.49 -15.80
N ARG A 14 19.94 39.36 -17.12
CA ARG A 14 19.15 38.38 -17.88
C ARG A 14 19.47 36.95 -17.44
N THR A 15 20.75 36.64 -17.28
CA THR A 15 21.23 35.33 -16.81
C THR A 15 20.74 35.04 -15.40
N LEU A 16 20.74 36.04 -14.51
CA LEU A 16 20.24 35.91 -13.15
C LEU A 16 18.75 35.62 -13.11
N VAL A 17 17.95 36.36 -13.88
CA VAL A 17 16.50 36.13 -13.99
C VAL A 17 16.19 34.74 -14.54
N ILE A 18 16.90 34.29 -15.59
CA ILE A 18 16.73 32.95 -16.15
C ILE A 18 17.09 31.87 -15.13
N THR A 19 18.17 32.06 -14.38
CA THR A 19 18.63 31.10 -13.37
C THR A 19 17.61 30.97 -12.23
N VAL A 20 17.13 32.10 -11.69
CA VAL A 20 16.11 32.11 -10.64
C VAL A 20 14.79 31.49 -11.14
N GLY A 21 14.36 31.87 -12.34
CA GLY A 21 13.15 31.30 -12.97
C GLY A 21 13.25 29.79 -13.16
N SER A 22 14.41 29.30 -13.60
CA SER A 22 14.67 27.86 -13.78
C SER A 22 14.64 27.10 -12.44
N ILE A 23 15.23 27.66 -11.39
CA ILE A 23 15.20 27.08 -10.04
C ILE A 23 13.76 27.02 -9.51
N LEU A 24 12.99 28.09 -9.67
CA LEU A 24 11.58 28.13 -9.25
C LEU A 24 10.74 27.12 -10.03
N ALA A 25 10.90 27.05 -11.35
CA ALA A 25 10.19 26.08 -12.19
C ALA A 25 10.48 24.63 -11.75
N LEU A 26 11.75 24.31 -11.48
CA LEU A 26 12.13 22.98 -11.00
C LEU A 26 11.52 22.66 -9.63
N LYS A 27 11.56 23.62 -8.69
CA LYS A 27 10.94 23.44 -7.36
C LYS A 27 9.42 23.22 -7.47
N THR A 28 8.74 24.02 -8.27
CA THR A 28 7.29 23.90 -8.49
C THR A 28 6.94 22.59 -9.15
N TYR A 29 7.73 22.14 -10.13
CA TYR A 29 7.55 20.84 -10.76
C TYR A 29 7.64 19.70 -9.75
N VAL A 30 8.69 19.68 -8.91
CA VAL A 30 8.86 18.65 -7.88
C VAL A 30 7.74 18.69 -6.85
N ALA A 31 7.32 19.87 -6.40
CA ALA A 31 6.20 20.03 -5.48
C ALA A 31 4.90 19.50 -6.09
N GLY A 32 4.62 19.84 -7.36
CA GLY A 32 3.45 19.35 -8.09
C GLY A 32 3.44 17.83 -8.27
N GLN A 33 4.60 17.21 -8.53
CA GLN A 33 4.69 15.74 -8.60
C GLN A 33 4.39 15.08 -7.26
N LYS A 34 4.90 15.65 -6.15
CA LYS A 34 4.61 15.15 -4.80
C LYS A 34 3.11 15.25 -4.49
N GLN A 35 2.48 16.38 -4.82
CA GLN A 35 1.05 16.58 -4.62
C GLN A 35 0.21 15.57 -5.42
N ARG A 36 0.51 15.38 -6.71
CA ARG A 36 -0.19 14.39 -7.55
C ARG A 36 -0.06 12.97 -7.00
N LYS A 37 1.13 12.62 -6.52
CA LYS A 37 1.38 11.30 -5.92
C LYS A 37 0.55 11.09 -4.65
N LEU A 38 0.42 12.13 -3.80
CA LEU A 38 -0.43 12.14 -2.62
C LEU A 38 -1.92 11.99 -3.01
N GLU A 39 -2.41 12.80 -3.94
CA GLU A 39 -3.81 12.74 -4.42
C GLU A 39 -4.14 11.36 -5.01
N ASN A 40 -3.23 10.80 -5.82
CA ASN A 40 -3.39 9.45 -6.37
C ASN A 40 -3.42 8.39 -5.26
N SER A 41 -2.57 8.49 -4.23
CA SER A 41 -2.60 7.57 -3.09
C SER A 41 -3.95 7.57 -2.39
N LEU A 42 -4.47 8.75 -2.08
CA LEU A 42 -5.75 8.89 -1.38
C LEU A 42 -6.89 8.34 -2.24
N LYS A 43 -6.94 8.71 -3.53
CA LYS A 43 -7.94 8.20 -4.46
C LYS A 43 -7.88 6.68 -4.61
N MET A 44 -6.69 6.09 -4.62
CA MET A 44 -6.55 4.63 -4.72
C MET A 44 -6.96 3.93 -3.42
N LEU A 45 -6.76 4.55 -2.26
CA LEU A 45 -7.29 4.06 -0.98
C LEU A 45 -8.81 4.16 -0.93
N ASP A 46 -9.39 5.26 -1.41
CA ASP A 46 -10.85 5.39 -1.52
C ASP A 46 -11.43 4.33 -2.45
N LEU A 47 -10.80 4.09 -3.60
CA LEU A 47 -11.19 3.02 -4.52
C LEU A 47 -11.07 1.64 -3.87
N PHE A 48 -9.97 1.38 -3.16
CA PHE A 48 -9.79 0.16 -2.38
C PHE A 48 -10.97 -0.05 -1.42
N HIS A 49 -11.33 0.94 -0.62
CA HIS A 49 -12.45 0.84 0.31
C HIS A 49 -13.80 0.69 -0.39
N SER A 50 -14.04 1.41 -1.49
CA SER A 50 -15.30 1.35 -2.24
C SER A 50 -15.53 0.03 -3.00
N ASN A 51 -14.46 -0.69 -3.33
CA ASN A 51 -14.52 -1.98 -4.02
C ASN A 51 -14.72 -3.15 -3.05
N LEU A 52 -14.56 -2.92 -1.75
CA LEU A 52 -14.86 -3.91 -0.72
C LEU A 52 -16.33 -3.84 -0.35
N ARG A 53 -16.88 -4.98 0.09
CA ARG A 53 -18.19 -5.00 0.74
C ARG A 53 -18.04 -4.49 2.18
N ASP A 54 -19.10 -3.91 2.72
CA ASP A 54 -19.12 -3.38 4.09
C ASP A 54 -18.61 -4.40 5.13
N SER A 55 -18.89 -5.68 4.94
CA SER A 55 -18.48 -6.76 5.85
C SER A 55 -17.07 -7.30 5.62
N ASP A 56 -16.36 -6.91 4.56
CA ASP A 56 -15.11 -7.59 4.15
C ASP A 56 -13.99 -7.38 5.17
N ILE A 57 -13.83 -6.15 5.67
CA ILE A 57 -12.83 -5.85 6.69
C ILE A 57 -13.17 -6.59 7.99
N ASP A 58 -14.42 -6.59 8.42
CA ASP A 58 -14.85 -7.26 9.64
C ASP A 58 -14.69 -8.78 9.55
N ASN A 59 -15.05 -9.38 8.40
CA ASN A 59 -14.82 -10.80 8.15
C ASN A 59 -13.33 -11.13 8.20
N TRP A 60 -12.48 -10.30 7.59
CA TRP A 60 -11.04 -10.48 7.66
C TRP A 60 -10.50 -10.34 9.09
N ILE A 61 -10.99 -9.38 9.88
CA ILE A 61 -10.60 -9.22 11.29
C ILE A 61 -10.95 -10.48 12.08
N SER A 62 -12.15 -11.04 11.87
CA SER A 62 -12.58 -12.27 12.52
C SER A 62 -11.66 -13.45 12.19
N ILE A 63 -11.27 -13.62 10.92
CA ILE A 63 -10.30 -14.63 10.51
C ILE A 63 -8.92 -14.36 11.11
N PHE A 64 -8.48 -13.10 11.13
CA PHE A 64 -7.20 -12.70 11.69
C PHE A 64 -7.08 -13.08 13.16
N GLN A 65 -8.08 -12.72 13.97
CA GLN A 65 -8.16 -13.09 15.38
C GLN A 65 -8.24 -14.62 15.55
N ALA A 66 -9.04 -15.30 14.73
CA ALA A 66 -9.18 -16.76 14.75
C ALA A 66 -7.93 -17.53 14.27
N SER A 67 -7.01 -16.87 13.57
CA SER A 67 -5.73 -17.42 13.12
C SER A 67 -4.59 -17.21 14.12
N SER A 68 -4.87 -16.52 15.23
CA SER A 68 -3.87 -16.17 16.23
C SER A 68 -3.59 -17.32 17.20
N GLU A 69 -2.40 -17.32 17.79
CA GLU A 69 -2.02 -18.29 18.83
C GLU A 69 -2.96 -18.28 20.05
N PRO A 70 -3.44 -17.12 20.57
CA PRO A 70 -4.45 -17.08 21.62
C PRO A 70 -5.75 -17.82 21.31
N ALA A 71 -6.14 -17.90 20.03
CA ALA A 71 -7.31 -18.68 19.61
C ALA A 71 -7.05 -20.19 19.54
N GLY A 72 -5.81 -20.65 19.78
CA GLY A 72 -5.41 -22.04 19.66
C GLY A 72 -5.24 -22.49 18.21
N ALA A 73 -5.02 -21.55 17.27
CA ALA A 73 -4.85 -21.87 15.86
C ALA A 73 -3.50 -22.55 15.59
N LYS A 74 -3.52 -23.63 14.81
CA LYS A 74 -2.28 -24.23 14.29
C LYS A 74 -1.67 -23.30 13.23
N PRO A 75 -0.34 -23.36 12.99
CA PRO A 75 0.27 -22.62 11.89
C PRO A 75 -0.46 -22.85 10.56
N LYS A 76 -0.73 -21.76 9.84
CA LYS A 76 -1.47 -21.74 8.57
C LYS A 76 -2.95 -22.16 8.66
N HIS A 77 -3.53 -22.19 9.85
CA HIS A 77 -4.93 -22.48 10.08
C HIS A 77 -5.62 -21.34 10.83
N PHE A 78 -6.94 -21.33 10.81
CA PHE A 78 -7.78 -20.54 11.71
C PHE A 78 -8.81 -21.44 12.37
N VAL A 79 -9.30 -21.03 13.53
CA VAL A 79 -10.32 -21.77 14.28
C VAL A 79 -11.70 -21.25 13.91
N ASN A 80 -12.56 -22.11 13.40
CA ASN A 80 -13.94 -21.72 13.08
C ASN A 80 -14.82 -21.64 14.36
N LYS A 81 -16.07 -21.20 14.20
CA LYS A 81 -17.02 -21.06 15.33
C LYS A 81 -17.32 -22.39 16.04
N GLN A 82 -17.07 -23.52 15.40
CA GLN A 82 -17.23 -24.87 15.94
C GLN A 82 -15.96 -25.41 16.61
N GLY A 83 -14.88 -24.62 16.69
CA GLY A 83 -13.60 -25.05 17.25
C GLY A 83 -12.74 -25.91 16.31
N LEU A 84 -13.14 -26.06 15.04
CA LEU A 84 -12.39 -26.83 14.04
C LEU A 84 -11.27 -25.99 13.43
N GLN A 85 -10.14 -26.64 13.18
CA GLN A 85 -8.99 -26.06 12.50
C GLN A 85 -9.22 -26.10 10.98
N ILE A 86 -9.36 -24.93 10.36
CA ILE A 86 -9.54 -24.80 8.91
C ILE A 86 -8.26 -24.22 8.30
N PRO A 87 -7.71 -24.80 7.22
CA PRO A 87 -6.58 -24.23 6.49
C PRO A 87 -6.90 -22.84 5.96
N LEU A 88 -5.96 -21.90 6.05
CA LEU A 88 -6.13 -20.55 5.47
C LEU A 88 -6.32 -20.60 3.94
N SER A 89 -5.80 -21.63 3.26
CA SER A 89 -6.04 -21.84 1.82
C SER A 89 -7.52 -21.94 1.46
N ASP A 90 -8.38 -22.37 2.39
CA ASP A 90 -9.82 -22.50 2.17
C ASP A 90 -10.51 -21.14 2.01
N LEU A 91 -9.83 -20.03 2.33
CA LEU A 91 -10.36 -18.68 2.11
C LEU A 91 -10.38 -18.28 0.62
N PHE A 92 -9.72 -19.07 -0.24
CA PHE A 92 -9.70 -18.91 -1.69
C PHE A 92 -10.43 -20.04 -2.43
N SER A 93 -11.14 -20.91 -1.71
CA SER A 93 -11.95 -21.98 -2.31
C SER A 93 -13.36 -21.49 -2.66
N GLU A 94 -14.14 -22.33 -3.36
CA GLU A 94 -15.55 -22.03 -3.62
C GLU A 94 -16.37 -22.12 -2.34
N GLY A 95 -16.98 -21.01 -1.92
CA GLY A 95 -17.78 -20.92 -0.70
C GLY A 95 -16.96 -20.77 0.60
N PRO A 96 -16.04 -19.80 0.68
CA PRO A 96 -15.16 -19.65 1.83
C PRO A 96 -15.93 -19.11 3.05
N SER A 97 -15.42 -19.42 4.24
CA SER A 97 -16.05 -19.03 5.52
C SER A 97 -16.21 -17.52 5.72
N ASP A 98 -15.37 -16.71 5.04
CA ASP A 98 -15.37 -15.25 5.08
C ASP A 98 -16.16 -14.60 3.93
N LYS A 99 -16.92 -15.40 3.16
CA LYS A 99 -17.68 -14.97 1.98
C LYS A 99 -16.82 -14.31 0.89
N GLY A 100 -15.55 -14.69 0.79
CA GLY A 100 -14.59 -14.25 -0.23
C GLY A 100 -13.97 -12.90 0.08
N ALA A 101 -14.01 -12.47 1.34
CA ALA A 101 -13.45 -11.20 1.78
C ALA A 101 -11.93 -11.18 1.55
N THR A 102 -11.22 -12.22 1.99
CA THR A 102 -9.76 -12.34 1.86
C THR A 102 -9.33 -12.33 0.40
N GLU A 103 -10.06 -13.03 -0.47
CA GLU A 103 -9.81 -13.01 -1.92
C GLU A 103 -9.96 -11.61 -2.51
N ARG A 104 -11.11 -10.94 -2.25
CA ARG A 104 -11.37 -9.58 -2.74
C ARG A 104 -10.33 -8.58 -2.23
N ILE A 105 -10.02 -8.61 -0.94
CA ILE A 105 -8.99 -7.76 -0.33
C ILE A 105 -7.64 -8.01 -0.99
N THR A 106 -7.24 -9.27 -1.16
CA THR A 106 -5.96 -9.62 -1.79
C THR A 106 -5.89 -9.12 -3.24
N GLY A 107 -6.98 -9.25 -3.99
CA GLY A 107 -7.07 -8.70 -5.35
C GLY A 107 -6.92 -7.18 -5.39
N GLN A 108 -7.58 -6.45 -4.49
CA GLN A 108 -7.42 -4.99 -4.41
C GLN A 108 -6.01 -4.58 -3.96
N ILE A 109 -5.38 -5.34 -3.06
CA ILE A 109 -3.98 -5.12 -2.65
C ILE A 109 -3.03 -5.32 -3.83
N ASP A 110 -3.24 -6.34 -4.68
CA ASP A 110 -2.40 -6.57 -5.86
C ASP A 110 -2.44 -5.38 -6.82
N LEU A 111 -3.63 -4.81 -7.06
CA LEU A 111 -3.79 -3.58 -7.84
C LEU A 111 -3.05 -2.39 -7.21
N LEU A 112 -3.14 -2.20 -5.88
CA LEU A 112 -2.38 -1.16 -5.18
C LEU A 112 -0.87 -1.37 -5.32
N CYS A 113 -0.40 -2.61 -5.16
CA CYS A 113 1.00 -2.97 -5.32
C CYS A 113 1.53 -2.68 -6.72
N HIS A 114 0.73 -2.92 -7.76
CA HIS A 114 1.06 -2.55 -9.14
C HIS A 114 1.36 -1.05 -9.27
N HIS A 115 0.50 -0.20 -8.70
CA HIS A 115 0.67 1.25 -8.75
C HIS A 115 1.83 1.76 -7.89
N MET A 116 2.09 1.12 -6.75
CA MET A 116 3.25 1.38 -5.89
C MET A 116 4.56 1.01 -6.59
N LEU A 117 4.62 -0.14 -7.26
CA LEU A 117 5.79 -0.58 -8.02
C LEU A 117 6.14 0.38 -9.16
N LYS A 118 5.13 1.00 -9.79
CA LYS A 118 5.29 2.05 -10.81
C LYS A 118 5.63 3.43 -10.24
N GLY A 119 5.63 3.61 -8.91
CA GLY A 119 5.89 4.89 -8.25
C GLY A 119 4.80 5.94 -8.43
N THR A 120 3.62 5.54 -8.92
CA THR A 120 2.48 6.45 -9.20
C THR A 120 1.74 6.88 -7.94
N ILE A 121 1.87 6.10 -6.87
CA ILE A 121 1.31 6.37 -5.54
C ILE A 121 2.39 6.23 -4.46
N ASP A 122 2.18 6.93 -3.37
CA ASP A 122 3.05 6.93 -2.20
C ASP A 122 2.83 5.71 -1.29
N ILE A 123 3.89 4.92 -1.15
CA ILE A 123 3.93 3.69 -0.35
C ILE A 123 3.63 3.98 1.12
N SER A 124 4.17 5.07 1.68
CA SER A 124 4.02 5.36 3.11
C SER A 124 2.58 5.68 3.48
N ILE A 125 1.83 6.28 2.55
CA ILE A 125 0.41 6.60 2.74
C ILE A 125 -0.45 5.34 2.66
N VAL A 126 -0.21 4.49 1.67
CA VAL A 126 -0.96 3.25 1.51
C VAL A 126 -0.68 2.32 2.69
N TYR A 127 0.59 2.10 3.00
CA TYR A 127 1.00 1.16 4.03
C TYR A 127 0.60 1.61 5.44
N SER A 128 0.54 2.91 5.73
CA SER A 128 0.05 3.37 7.04
C SER A 128 -1.42 3.04 7.29
N ASN A 129 -2.24 2.96 6.22
CA ASN A 129 -3.67 2.67 6.31
C ASN A 129 -3.98 1.17 6.28
N ILE A 130 -3.32 0.41 5.39
CA ILE A 130 -3.66 -1.01 5.14
C ILE A 130 -2.46 -1.96 5.34
N GLY A 131 -1.34 -1.48 5.88
CA GLY A 131 -0.09 -2.26 5.97
C GLY A 131 -0.20 -3.53 6.81
N GLN A 132 -1.07 -3.55 7.83
CA GLN A 132 -1.33 -4.77 8.59
C GLN A 132 -2.05 -5.81 7.74
N LEU A 133 -3.09 -5.44 6.97
CA LEU A 133 -3.77 -6.33 6.03
C LEU A 133 -2.75 -6.97 5.07
N MET A 134 -1.93 -6.11 4.45
CA MET A 134 -0.88 -6.55 3.52
C MET A 134 0.11 -7.51 4.17
N SER A 135 0.62 -7.17 5.36
CA SER A 135 1.64 -7.95 6.05
C SER A 135 1.11 -9.32 6.48
N THR A 136 -0.10 -9.35 7.03
CA THR A 136 -0.75 -10.57 7.50
C THR A 136 -1.07 -11.51 6.35
N ILE A 137 -1.71 -11.01 5.27
CA ILE A 137 -2.04 -11.86 4.11
C ILE A 137 -0.76 -12.38 3.46
N HIS A 138 0.26 -11.53 3.27
CA HIS A 138 1.54 -11.99 2.75
C HIS A 138 2.17 -13.04 3.68
N PHE A 139 2.13 -12.86 4.99
CA PHE A 139 2.65 -13.84 5.95
C PHE A 139 1.93 -15.19 5.86
N TRP A 140 0.60 -15.19 5.69
CA TRP A 140 -0.19 -16.42 5.55
C TRP A 140 0.21 -17.24 4.32
N TYR A 141 0.55 -16.59 3.20
CA TYR A 141 0.68 -17.27 1.90
C TYR A 141 2.08 -17.25 1.27
N LYS A 142 3.06 -16.49 1.80
CA LYS A 142 4.42 -16.35 1.25
C LYS A 142 5.12 -17.67 0.89
N ASP A 143 4.88 -18.73 1.66
CA ASP A 143 5.59 -20.02 1.50
C ASP A 143 4.86 -21.00 0.56
N SER A 144 3.67 -20.64 0.07
CA SER A 144 2.83 -21.53 -0.76
C SER A 144 3.07 -21.39 -2.26
N GLY A 145 3.75 -20.33 -2.70
CA GLY A 145 3.83 -19.95 -4.12
C GLY A 145 2.53 -19.38 -4.70
N PHE A 146 1.42 -19.44 -3.96
CA PHE A 146 0.10 -18.98 -4.38
C PHE A 146 0.09 -17.50 -4.79
N LEU A 147 0.63 -16.61 -3.95
CA LEU A 147 0.69 -15.18 -4.27
C LEU A 147 1.52 -14.92 -5.53
N LYS A 148 2.63 -15.62 -5.71
CA LYS A 148 3.45 -15.48 -6.92
C LYS A 148 2.69 -15.85 -8.20
N GLN A 149 1.77 -16.81 -8.12
CA GLN A 149 1.00 -17.30 -9.26
C GLN A 149 -0.20 -16.41 -9.59
N TYR A 150 -0.98 -16.00 -8.57
CA TYR A 150 -2.26 -15.32 -8.76
C TYR A 150 -2.24 -13.82 -8.45
N TYR A 151 -1.31 -13.37 -7.62
CA TYR A 151 -1.16 -11.97 -7.17
C TYR A 151 0.31 -11.51 -7.25
N PRO A 152 0.90 -11.54 -8.47
CA PRO A 152 2.35 -11.44 -8.66
C PRO A 152 2.91 -10.07 -8.27
N ASP A 153 2.15 -8.99 -8.42
CA ASP A 153 2.61 -7.65 -8.08
C ASP A 153 2.65 -7.45 -6.57
N PHE A 154 1.69 -8.02 -5.83
CA PHE A 154 1.69 -8.06 -4.38
C PHE A 154 2.91 -8.81 -3.83
N GLU A 155 3.14 -10.04 -4.29
CA GLU A 155 4.31 -10.84 -3.88
C GLU A 155 5.62 -10.10 -4.18
N LYS A 156 5.75 -9.56 -5.40
CA LYS A 156 6.93 -8.80 -5.82
C LYS A 156 7.14 -7.57 -4.95
N PHE A 157 6.08 -6.83 -4.65
CA PHE A 157 6.14 -5.62 -3.84
C PHE A 157 6.59 -5.90 -2.41
N MET A 158 5.96 -6.89 -1.75
CA MET A 158 6.27 -7.25 -0.37
C MET A 158 7.71 -7.75 -0.23
N ARG A 159 8.15 -8.61 -1.15
CA ARG A 159 9.53 -9.12 -1.15
C ARG A 159 10.56 -8.03 -1.39
N LYS A 160 10.31 -7.10 -2.32
CA LYS A 160 11.23 -6.01 -2.65
C LYS A 160 11.39 -5.01 -1.50
N ASN A 161 10.31 -4.73 -0.77
CA ASN A 161 10.27 -3.64 0.21
C ASN A 161 10.27 -4.10 1.67
N ARG A 162 10.31 -5.41 1.96
CA ARG A 162 10.23 -6.01 3.30
C ARG A 162 10.92 -5.20 4.40
N ARG A 163 12.24 -4.96 4.25
CA ARG A 163 13.05 -4.24 5.26
C ARG A 163 12.61 -2.80 5.51
N ALA A 164 12.08 -2.13 4.49
CA ALA A 164 11.59 -0.75 4.60
C ALA A 164 10.21 -0.73 5.26
N LEU A 165 9.34 -1.66 4.86
CA LEU A 165 7.99 -1.80 5.40
C LEU A 165 7.97 -2.14 6.90
N ASP A 166 8.91 -2.97 7.36
CA ASP A 166 9.04 -3.33 8.79
C ASP A 166 9.28 -2.11 9.70
N LYS A 167 9.76 -0.98 9.15
CA LYS A 167 10.03 0.27 9.89
C LYS A 167 8.91 1.30 9.76
N MET A 168 7.93 1.06 8.90
CA MET A 168 6.87 2.02 8.64
C MET A 168 5.78 1.93 9.70
N PRO A 169 5.23 3.07 10.16
CA PRO A 169 4.07 3.05 11.04
C PRO A 169 2.88 2.45 10.28
N THR A 170 2.10 1.62 10.97
CA THR A 170 0.90 0.99 10.44
C THR A 170 -0.23 1.16 11.45
N LYS A 171 -1.45 1.36 10.97
CA LYS A 171 -2.64 1.22 11.82
C LYS A 171 -2.75 -0.23 12.26
N THR A 172 -2.77 -0.46 13.57
CA THR A 172 -2.81 -1.81 14.17
C THR A 172 -4.20 -2.11 14.69
N ILE A 173 -4.72 -3.26 14.29
CA ILE A 173 -5.90 -3.95 14.83
C ILE A 173 -5.37 -4.98 15.83
N CYS A 174 -5.97 -4.99 17.03
CA CYS A 174 -5.54 -5.87 18.11
C CYS A 174 -5.89 -7.34 17.80
N TYR A 175 -5.04 -8.26 18.27
CA TYR A 175 -5.27 -9.70 18.17
C TYR A 175 -6.37 -10.21 19.10
N CYS A 176 -6.68 -9.46 20.16
CA CYS A 176 -7.71 -9.77 21.15
C CYS A 176 -8.62 -8.54 21.34
N GLU A 177 -9.93 -8.77 21.41
CA GLU A 177 -10.86 -7.89 22.16
C GLU A 177 -11.03 -8.39 23.58
#